data_AF-A0AA44I0C1-F1
#
_entry.id   AF-A0AA44I0C1-F1
#
_cell.length_a   1.000
_cell.length_b   1.000
_cell.length_c   1.000
_cell.angle_alpha   90.00
_cell.angle_beta   90.00
_cell.angle_gamma   90.00
#
_symmetry.space_group_name_H-M   'P 1'
#
loop_
_entity.id
_entity.type
_entity.pdbx_description
1 polymer ?
#
loop_
_entity_poly.entity_id
_entity_poly.type
_entity_poly.pdbx_seq_one_letter_code
_entity_poly.pdbx_strand_id
1 'polypeptide(L)' 'MATIDISRVSGEEQLIEIVLRFGVGKTITATMSPEDFALAITGRSELPVDIKLRQTSISHDRSGSKLVEGNADAE' A
#
# COMPACT_ATOMS: atom_id res chain seq x y z
N MET A 1 8.73 12.92 6.54
CA MET A 1 8.98 11.48 6.79
C MET A 1 7.66 10.74 6.67
N ALA A 2 7.63 9.65 5.91
CA ALA A 2 6.45 8.78 5.81
C ALA A 2 6.68 7.54 6.70
N THR A 3 5.60 6.98 7.24
CA THR A 3 5.67 5.72 8.01
C THR A 3 4.68 4.72 7.45
N ILE A 4 5.08 3.45 7.43
CA ILE A 4 4.19 2.32 7.16
C ILE A 4 3.91 1.57 8.46
N ASP A 5 2.69 1.07 8.58
CA ASP A 5 2.20 0.29 9.70
C ASP A 5 1.37 -0.84 9.16
N ILE A 6 1.65 -2.06 9.59
CA ILE A 6 0.96 -3.26 9.14
C ILE A 6 0.47 -3.97 10.38
N SER A 7 -0.84 -4.12 10.49
CA SER A 7 -1.46 -4.71 11.66
C SER A 7 -2.58 -5.67 11.27
N ARG A 8 -2.81 -6.66 12.12
CA ARG A 8 -4.00 -7.50 12.04
C ARG A 8 -5.08 -6.86 12.91
N VAL A 9 -6.21 -6.52 12.33
CA VAL A 9 -7.34 -5.93 13.05
C VAL A 9 -8.28 -7.06 13.46
N SER A 10 -8.61 -7.10 14.75
CA SER A 10 -9.56 -8.06 15.31
C SER A 10 -10.95 -7.43 15.36
N GLY A 11 -11.96 -8.17 14.90
CA GLY A 11 -13.36 -7.74 14.80
C GLY A 11 -14.23 -8.89 14.30
N GLU A 12 -15.46 -8.59 13.87
CA GLU A 12 -16.38 -9.55 13.23
C GLU A 12 -15.74 -10.21 11.99
N GLU A 13 -14.99 -9.41 11.22
CA GLU A 13 -14.17 -9.86 10.10
C GLU A 13 -12.70 -9.59 10.42
N GLN A 14 -11.85 -10.61 10.27
CA GLN A 14 -10.41 -10.45 10.46
C GLN A 14 -9.79 -9.86 9.21
N LEU A 15 -9.07 -8.75 9.37
CA LEU A 15 -8.45 -8.04 8.25
C LEU A 15 -6.99 -7.72 8.53
N ILE A 16 -6.21 -7.62 7.46
CA ILE A 16 -4.89 -6.98 7.47
C ILE A 16 -5.08 -5.53 7.07
N GLU A 17 -4.63 -4.61 7.92
CA GLU A 17 -4.64 -3.17 7.67
C GLU A 17 -3.19 -2.69 7.44
N ILE A 18 -2.98 -2.03 6.30
CA ILE A 18 -1.73 -1.39 5.92
C ILE A 18 -1.96 0.12 5.89
N VAL A 19 -1.33 0.86 6.79
CA VAL A 19 -1.49 2.32 6.92
C VAL A 19 -0.22 3.04 6.53
N LEU A 20 -0.30 3.83 5.45
CA LEU A 20 0.73 4.79 5.05
C LEU A 20 0.37 6.16 5.60
N ARG A 21 1.26 6.76 6.40
CA ARG A 21 1.06 8.10 7.01
C ARG A 21 2.05 9.10 6.44
N PHE A 22 1.54 10.26 6.00
CA PHE A 22 2.32 11.32 5.35
C PHE A 22 2.22 12.64 6.12
N GLY A 23 3.10 12.86 7.09
CA GLY A 23 2.97 14.05 7.96
C GLY A 23 1.65 14.05 8.75
N VAL A 24 1.20 15.22 9.19
CA VAL A 24 0.05 15.33 10.09
C VAL A 24 -1.26 15.13 9.33
N GLY A 25 -2.05 14.12 9.72
CA GLY A 25 -3.44 13.94 9.29
C GLY A 25 -3.65 13.26 7.93
N LYS A 26 -2.60 13.15 7.09
CA LYS A 26 -2.70 12.54 5.76
C LYS A 26 -2.41 11.05 5.82
N THR A 27 -3.37 10.21 5.45
CA THR A 27 -3.20 8.75 5.47
C THR A 27 -3.78 8.08 4.23
N ILE A 28 -3.19 6.93 3.88
CA ILE A 28 -3.76 5.94 2.96
C ILE A 28 -3.83 4.64 3.76
N THR A 29 -5.02 4.08 3.85
CA THR A 29 -5.25 2.80 4.52
C THR A 29 -5.71 1.79 3.48
N ALA A 30 -5.02 0.65 3.41
CA ALA A 30 -5.41 -0.49 2.60
C ALA A 30 -5.86 -1.63 3.53
N THR A 31 -7.00 -2.24 3.24
CA THR A 31 -7.53 -3.38 3.98
C THR A 31 -7.79 -4.56 3.04
N MET A 32 -7.38 -5.75 3.47
CA MET A 32 -7.62 -6.99 2.73
C MET A 32 -7.73 -8.17 3.70
N SER A 33 -8.22 -9.31 3.20
CA SER A 33 -8.27 -10.54 3.97
C SER A 33 -6.85 -11.05 4.30
N PRO A 34 -6.65 -11.77 5.42
CA PRO A 34 -5.39 -12.45 5.70
C PRO A 34 -4.96 -13.42 4.59
N GLU A 35 -5.91 -14.08 3.94
CA GLU A 35 -5.68 -15.01 2.84
C GLU A 35 -5.11 -14.28 1.62
N ASP A 36 -5.74 -13.17 1.21
CA ASP A 36 -5.25 -12.36 0.10
C ASP A 36 -3.90 -11.72 0.44
N PHE A 37 -3.71 -11.25 1.68
CA PHE A 37 -2.41 -10.71 2.09
C PHE A 37 -1.30 -11.77 1.98
N ALA A 38 -1.57 -13.01 2.44
CA ALA A 38 -0.64 -14.12 2.31
C ALA A 38 -0.31 -14.44 0.84
N LEU A 39 -1.30 -14.39 -0.06
CA LEU A 39 -1.06 -14.53 -1.50
C LEU A 39 -0.22 -13.37 -2.06
N ALA A 40 -0.50 -12.13 -1.65
CA ALA A 40 0.21 -10.93 -2.12
C ALA A 40 1.71 -11.00 -1.80
N ILE A 41 2.07 -11.39 -0.57
CA ILE A 41 3.48 -11.48 -0.14
C ILE A 41 4.24 -12.62 -0.83
N THR A 42 3.54 -13.61 -1.39
CA THR A 42 4.13 -14.66 -2.23
C THR A 42 4.32 -14.25 -3.70
N GLY A 43 3.98 -13.01 -4.05
CA GLY A 43 4.18 -12.46 -5.39
C GLY A 43 2.96 -12.59 -6.31
N ARG A 44 1.79 -13.00 -5.81
CA ARG A 44 0.55 -12.96 -6.59
C ARG A 44 0.09 -11.52 -6.76
N SER A 45 -0.15 -11.11 -8.00
CA SER A 45 -0.64 -9.78 -8.36
C SER A 45 -2.18 -9.74 -8.44
N GLU A 46 -2.74 -8.53 -8.46
CA GLU A 46 -4.16 -8.24 -8.76
C GLU A 46 -5.18 -8.82 -7.75
N LEU A 47 -4.83 -8.80 -6.46
CA LEU A 47 -5.74 -9.19 -5.39
C LEU A 47 -6.65 -8.03 -4.97
N PRO A 48 -7.91 -8.32 -4.56
CA PRO A 48 -8.82 -7.27 -4.12
C PRO A 48 -8.29 -6.58 -2.86
N VAL A 49 -8.41 -5.26 -2.84
CA VAL A 49 -8.01 -4.43 -1.70
C VAL A 49 -8.95 -3.23 -1.61
N ASP A 50 -9.41 -2.94 -0.40
CA ASP A 50 -10.17 -1.73 -0.12
C ASP A 50 -9.23 -0.60 0.27
N ILE A 51 -9.40 0.57 -0.35
CA ILE A 51 -8.54 1.75 -0.12
C ILE A 51 -9.35 2.88 0.49
N LYS A 52 -8.90 3.37 1.64
CA LYS A 52 -9.42 4.57 2.29
C LYS A 52 -8.39 5.67 2.31
N LEU A 53 -8.80 6.86 1.87
CA LEU A 53 -7.97 8.05 1.80
C LEU A 53 -8.41 9.07 2.85
N ARG A 54 -7.45 9.70 3.53
CA ARG A 54 -7.70 10.82 4.44
C ARG A 54 -6.76 11.96 4.12
N GLN A 55 -7.33 13.11 3.72
CA GLN A 55 -6.57 14.32 3.34
C GLN A 55 -5.49 14.05 2.27
N THR A 56 -5.75 13.05 1.45
CA THR A 56 -4.94 12.55 0.33
C THR A 56 -5.86 12.34 -0.87
N SER A 57 -5.29 12.34 -2.07
CA SER A 57 -6.00 12.12 -3.32
C SER A 57 -5.12 11.34 -4.28
N ILE A 58 -5.74 10.50 -5.11
CA ILE A 58 -5.05 9.86 -6.23
C ILE A 58 -5.18 10.81 -7.43
N SER A 59 -4.06 11.26 -7.95
CA SER A 59 -3.97 12.07 -9.15
C SER A 59 -3.12 11.37 -10.19
N HIS A 60 -3.56 11.38 -11.43
CA HIS A 60 -2.74 10.91 -12.54
C HIS A 60 -1.70 11.99 -12.84
N ASP A 61 -0.43 11.74 -12.52
CA ASP A 61 0.65 12.61 -12.97
C ASP A 61 0.85 12.37 -14.48
N ARG A 62 0.82 13.44 -15.29
CA ARG A 62 1.18 13.36 -16.72
C ARG A 62 2.69 13.59 -16.93
N SER A 63 3.42 13.92 -15.87
CA SER A 63 4.86 14.10 -15.88
C SER A 63 5.55 12.77 -15.64
N GLY A 64 5.74 12.00 -16.72
CA GLY A 64 6.64 10.84 -16.71
C GLY A 64 8.10 11.28 -16.55
N SER A 65 8.51 11.69 -15.36
CA SER A 65 9.93 11.72 -15.00
C SER A 65 10.29 10.38 -14.37
N LYS A 66 10.91 9.52 -15.19
CA LYS A 66 11.56 8.23 -14.88
C LYS A 66 11.48 7.84 -13.39
N LEU A 67 10.56 6.91 -13.07
CA LEU A 67 10.82 5.99 -11.96
C LEU A 67 12.13 5.29 -12.30
N VAL A 68 13.11 5.48 -11.42
CA VAL A 68 14.52 5.12 -11.55
C VAL A 68 14.68 3.76 -12.24
N GLU A 69 15.32 3.74 -13.42
CA GLU A 69 15.89 2.52 -13.98
C GLU A 69 16.92 2.01 -12.97
N GLY A 70 16.57 0.95 -12.25
CA GLY A 70 17.54 0.22 -11.45
C GLY A 70 18.63 -0.26 -12.41
N ASN A 71 19.85 0.24 -12.21
CA ASN A 71 21.04 -0.25 -12.88
C ASN A 71 21.33 -1.65 -12.34
N ALA A 72 20.62 -2.66 -12.87
CA ALA A 72 21.13 -4.01 -12.90
C ALA A 72 22.16 -4.02 -14.04
N ASP A 73 23.43 -4.14 -13.65
CA ASP A 73 24.58 -4.61 -14.43
C ASP A 73 25.81 -3.78 -14.04
N ALA A 74 26.30 -4.08 -12.84
CA ALA A 74 27.72 -4.02 -12.55
C ALA A 74 28.23 -5.46 -12.57
N GLU A 75 28.73 -5.89 -13.73
CA GLU A 75 29.75 -6.93 -13.85
C GLU A 75 30.67 -6.62 -15.05
#